data_AF-R6GYB5-F1
#
_entry.id   AF-R6GYB5-F1
#
_cell.length_a   1.000
_cell.length_b   1.000
_cell.length_c   1.000
_cell.angle_alpha   90.00
_cell.angle_beta   90.00
_cell.angle_gamma   90.00
#
_symmetry.space_group_name_H-M   'P 1'
#
loop_
_entity.id
_entity.type
_entity.pdbx_description
1 polymer ?
#
loop_
_entity_poly.entity_id
_entity_poly.type
_entity_poly.pdbx_seq_one_letter_code
_entity_poly.pdbx_strand_id
1 'polypeptide(L)' 'MKREESLRRYARKKAQQVLKQRRRTTLEPMNAYERHVIHAALQEMDNITTYSTGTEPNRRVIIEYVR' A
#
# COMPACT_ATOMS: atom_id res chain seq x y z
N MET A 1 -17.49 4.17 5.92
CA MET A 1 -16.68 5.40 5.76
C MET A 1 -15.40 5.43 6.61
N LYS A 2 -15.44 5.36 7.95
CA LYS A 2 -14.25 5.59 8.80
C LYS A 2 -13.06 4.64 8.54
N ARG A 3 -13.31 3.34 8.27
CA ARG A 3 -12.24 2.35 8.05
C ARG A 3 -11.46 2.59 6.76
N GLU A 4 -12.18 2.80 5.66
CA GLU A 4 -11.58 3.05 4.36
C GLU A 4 -10.73 4.32 4.35
N GLU A 5 -11.26 5.42 4.91
CA GLU A 5 -10.49 6.66 5.01
C GLU A 5 -9.22 6.48 5.84
N SER A 6 -9.31 5.71 6.92
CA SER A 6 -8.15 5.35 7.75
C SER A 6 -7.11 4.54 6.97
N LEU A 7 -7.54 3.60 6.13
CA LEU A 7 -6.66 2.83 5.25
C LEU A 7 -6.01 3.71 4.19
N ARG A 8 -6.76 4.62 3.54
CA ARG A 8 -6.20 5.57 2.57
C ARG A 8 -5.14 6.47 3.22
N ARG A 9 -5.40 6.97 4.43
CA ARG A 9 -4.44 7.78 5.21
C ARG A 9 -3.19 6.97 5.58
N TYR A 10 -3.38 5.74 6.02
CA TYR A 10 -2.28 4.81 6.34
C TYR A 10 -1.41 4.52 5.11
N ALA A 11 -2.03 4.22 3.97
CA ALA A 11 -1.36 3.97 2.70
C ALA A 11 -0.47 5.14 2.31
N ARG A 12 -1.03 6.36 2.27
CA ARG A 12 -0.30 7.58 1.91
C ARG A 12 0.86 7.83 2.87
N LYS A 13 0.65 7.68 4.17
CA LYS A 13 1.73 7.82 5.17
C LYS A 13 2.89 6.85 4.90
N LYS A 14 2.59 5.58 4.58
CA LYS A 14 3.61 4.58 4.26
C LYS A 14 4.32 4.87 2.93
N ALA A 15 3.58 5.26 1.90
CA ALA A 15 4.15 5.64 0.61
C ALA A 15 5.10 6.84 0.72
N GLN A 16 4.77 7.85 1.52
CA GLN A 16 5.67 8.98 1.78
C GLN A 16 6.98 8.55 2.47
N GLN A 17 6.92 7.56 3.37
CA GLN A 17 8.12 6.98 3.97
C GLN A 17 8.97 6.25 2.92
N VAL A 18 8.34 5.47 2.04
CA VAL A 18 9.01 4.76 0.94
C VAL A 18 9.65 5.75 -0.04
N LEU A 19 8.97 6.83 -0.42
CA LEU A 19 9.52 7.90 -1.27
C LEU A 19 10.79 8.52 -0.66
N LYS A 20 10.75 8.84 0.64
CA LYS A 20 11.89 9.44 1.35
C LYS A 20 13.07 8.48 1.48
N GLN A 21 12.79 7.22 1.79
CA GLN A 21 13.83 6.22 2.09
C GLN A 21 14.33 5.48 0.84
N ARG A 22 13.59 5.55 -0.27
CA ARG A 22 13.81 4.76 -1.50
C ARG A 22 13.94 3.25 -1.22
N ARG A 23 13.19 2.77 -0.22
CA ARG A 23 13.17 1.37 0.20
C ARG A 23 11.73 0.89 0.29
N ARG A 24 11.45 -0.27 -0.33
CA ARG A 24 10.13 -0.89 -0.28
C ARG A 24 9.70 -1.23 1.15
N THR A 25 8.39 -1.20 1.40
CA THR A 25 7.77 -1.62 2.66
C THR A 25 6.70 -2.67 2.37
N THR A 26 6.68 -3.73 3.19
CA THR A 26 5.61 -4.73 3.21
C THR A 26 4.58 -4.32 4.25
N LEU A 27 3.30 -4.26 3.89
CA LEU A 27 2.22 -4.05 4.84
C LEU A 27 1.79 -5.37 5.49
N GLU A 28 1.06 -5.26 6.59
CA GLU A 28 0.42 -6.41 7.23
C GLU A 28 -0.59 -7.09 6.28
N PRO A 29 -0.82 -8.42 6.43
CA PRO A 29 -1.88 -9.10 5.69
C PRO A 29 -3.23 -8.44 5.92
N MET A 30 -4.02 -8.35 4.85
CA MET A 30 -5.35 -7.74 4.87
C MET A 30 -6.22 -8.37 3.79
N ASN A 31 -7.54 -8.28 3.94
CA ASN A 31 -8.46 -8.91 2.99
C ASN A 31 -8.41 -8.24 1.60
N ALA A 32 -9.05 -8.87 0.61
CA ALA A 32 -9.06 -8.37 -0.77
C ALA A 32 -9.58 -6.93 -0.92
N TYR A 33 -10.62 -6.55 -0.16
CA TYR A 33 -11.17 -5.19 -0.18
C TYR A 33 -10.17 -4.16 0.35
N GLU A 34 -9.55 -4.43 1.50
CA GLU A 34 -8.56 -3.53 2.09
C GLU A 34 -7.35 -3.36 1.16
N ARG A 35 -6.86 -4.44 0.52
CA ARG A 35 -5.78 -4.33 -0.47
C ARG A 35 -6.19 -3.46 -1.65
N HIS A 36 -7.40 -3.62 -2.17
CA HIS A 36 -7.92 -2.80 -3.26
C HIS A 36 -7.95 -1.31 -2.87
N VAL A 37 -8.36 -0.98 -1.64
CA VAL A 37 -8.33 0.40 -1.13
C VAL A 37 -6.90 0.96 -1.09
N ILE A 38 -5.92 0.17 -0.64
CA ILE A 38 -4.51 0.59 -0.64
C ILE A 38 -4.00 0.85 -2.07
N HIS A 39 -4.27 -0.07 -2.99
CA HIS A 39 -3.87 0.05 -4.40
C HIS A 39 -4.48 1.31 -5.03
N ALA A 40 -5.80 1.49 -4.90
CA ALA A 40 -6.49 2.67 -5.44
C ALA A 40 -6.00 3.98 -4.82
N ALA A 41 -5.70 3.99 -3.52
CA ALA A 41 -5.22 5.20 -2.82
C ALA A 41 -3.84 5.69 -3.30
N LEU A 42 -3.04 4.81 -3.90
CA LEU A 42 -1.66 5.07 -4.29
C LEU A 42 -1.44 5.01 -5.81
N GLN A 43 -2.47 4.71 -6.59
CA GLN A 43 -2.37 4.51 -8.05
C GLN A 43 -1.80 5.74 -8.80
N GLU A 44 -2.13 6.94 -8.34
CA GLU A 44 -1.70 8.21 -8.96
C GLU A 44 -0.50 8.86 -8.25
N MET A 45 0.15 8.16 -7.31
CA MET A 45 1.35 8.69 -6.65
C MET A 45 2.59 8.45 -7.52
N ASP A 46 3.20 9.53 -7.99
CA ASP A 46 4.46 9.47 -8.74
C ASP A 46 5.56 8.73 -7.99
N ASN A 47 6.35 7.96 -8.73
CA ASN A 47 7.49 7.17 -8.24
C ASN A 47 7.14 6.10 -7.18
N ILE A 48 5.86 5.74 -7.04
CA ILE A 48 5.39 4.67 -6.18
C ILE A 48 4.64 3.64 -7.03
N THR A 49 4.98 2.36 -6.83
CA THR A 49 4.16 1.25 -7.30
C THR A 49 3.68 0.39 -6.15
N THR A 50 2.61 -0.37 -6.37
CA THR A 50 2.07 -1.31 -5.40
C THR A 50 1.71 -2.63 -6.05
N TYR A 51 1.98 -3.74 -5.36
CA TYR A 51 1.57 -5.08 -5.79
C TYR A 51 1.29 -5.97 -4.59
N SER A 52 0.43 -6.96 -4.80
CA SER A 52 0.10 -7.94 -3.76
C SER A 52 0.96 -9.19 -3.89
N THR A 53 1.50 -9.69 -2.78
CA THR A 53 2.32 -10.92 -2.71
C THR A 53 1.81 -11.88 -1.62
N GLY A 54 2.09 -13.17 -1.78
CA GLY A 54 1.60 -14.24 -0.92
C GLY A 54 0.19 -14.73 -1.28
N THR A 55 -0.29 -15.71 -0.51
CA THR A 55 -1.60 -16.35 -0.67
C THR A 55 -2.49 -16.03 0.52
N GLU A 56 -3.81 -16.04 0.34
CA GLU A 56 -4.73 -15.83 1.46
C GLU A 56 -4.52 -16.90 2.57
N PRO A 57 -4.65 -16.54 3.85
CA PRO A 57 -4.97 -15.21 4.40
C PRO A 57 -3.73 -14.30 4.59
N ASN A 58 -2.54 -14.78 4.22
CA ASN A 58 -1.26 -14.11 4.42
C ASN A 58 -0.87 -13.18 3.27
N ARG A 59 -1.81 -12.82 2.40
CA ARG A 59 -1.54 -12.01 1.21
C ARG A 59 -1.45 -10.52 1.58
N ARG A 60 -0.33 -9.92 1.21
CA ARG A 60 0.14 -8.59 1.66
C ARG A 60 0.30 -7.65 0.49
N VAL A 61 0.25 -6.35 0.75
CA VAL A 61 0.61 -5.32 -0.24
C VAL A 61 2.05 -4.87 0.00
N ILE A 62 2.83 -4.83 -1.06
CA ILE A 62 4.14 -4.17 -1.11
C ILE A 62 3.94 -2.78 -1.68
N ILE A 63 4.55 -1.78 -1.04
CA ILE A 63 4.72 -0.43 -1.58
C ILE A 63 6.20 -0.26 -1.92
N GLU A 64 6.49 0.10 -3.16
CA GLU A 64 7.86 0.15 -3.68
C GLU A 64 8.12 1.47 -4.41
N TYR A 65 9.32 2.02 -4.20
CA TYR A 65 9.80 3.18 -4.94
C TYR A 65 10.26 2.74 -6.32
N VAL A 66 9.75 3.38 -7.36
CA VAL A 66 10.14 3.13 -8.76
C VAL A 66 10.67 4.42 -9.36
N ARG A 67 11.87 4.35 -9.93
CA ARG A 67 12.52 5.43 -10.69
C ARG A 67 13.21 4.81 -11.90
#